data_AF-A0AAV6LBA4-F1
#
_entry.id   AF-A0AAV6LBA4-F1
#
_cell.length_a   1.000
_cell.length_b   1.000
_cell.length_c   1.000
_cell.angle_alpha   90.00
_cell.angle_beta   90.00
_cell.angle_gamma   90.00
#
_symmetry.space_group_name_H-M   'P 1'
#
loop_
_entity.id
_entity.type
_entity.pdbx_description
1 polymer ?
#
loop_
_entity_poly.entity_id
_entity_poly.type
_entity_poly.pdbx_seq_one_letter_code
_entity_poly.pdbx_strand_id
1 'polypeptide(L)'
;MPSGYFIIKQFVGEHTCGDASLSYSSSHSTSSFVGRLVSEDMRSDESKRPVEIMKDMKKDYGVEITYRRAWMAVKKARAHDGLLQAVKQIFPSSPHSHCLVHLKENLKKRFGGLDNSKKKYLVNLFNLSAYAPTVREFEKLLNKLKKEGGVKVAAFLDTLDNEHWCHAYFPGKRYGELSSNLVECFNNWIKKERSLPITLLFDKIRLKIMEQMSARRSASMKWKGVICPIMEKKFKGLFNVSKTWAISRSSDDLYEVWCDPSVSVNIASRSCSCGEWQINSFPCAHAFCALKRGGGGGGGGGEFE
;
A
#
# COMPACT_ATOMS: atom_id res chain seq x y z
N MET A 1 -32.59 -20.77 28.12
CA MET A 1 -31.97 -19.75 29.00
C MET A 1 -30.51 -19.56 28.59
N PRO A 2 -29.96 -18.33 28.59
CA PRO A 2 -28.71 -18.02 27.89
C PRO A 2 -27.48 -18.39 28.73
N SER A 3 -26.64 -19.27 28.18
CA SER A 3 -25.35 -19.73 28.73
C SER A 3 -24.22 -18.72 28.48
N GLY A 4 -24.38 -17.49 28.99
CA GLY A 4 -23.57 -16.32 28.61
C GLY A 4 -22.69 -15.70 29.71
N TYR A 5 -22.37 -16.41 30.79
CA TYR A 5 -21.52 -15.85 31.85
C TYR A 5 -20.20 -16.61 31.98
N PHE A 6 -19.11 -15.84 32.00
CA PHE A 6 -17.78 -16.34 32.36
C PHE A 6 -17.74 -16.51 33.88
N ILE A 7 -17.50 -17.72 34.35
CA ILE A 7 -17.39 -18.05 35.78
C ILE A 7 -15.98 -18.54 36.03
N ILE A 8 -15.24 -17.85 36.90
CA ILE A 8 -13.94 -18.32 37.38
C ILE A 8 -14.22 -19.53 38.28
N LYS A 9 -13.95 -20.73 37.78
CA LYS A 9 -14.20 -21.98 38.51
C LYS A 9 -13.18 -22.26 39.62
N GLN A 10 -12.00 -21.65 39.53
CA GLN A 10 -10.93 -21.79 40.53
C GLN A 10 -10.03 -20.56 40.44
N PHE A 11 -9.80 -19.91 41.58
CA PHE A 11 -8.82 -18.83 41.74
C PHE A 11 -7.77 -19.33 42.73
N VAL A 12 -6.54 -19.47 42.26
CA VAL A 12 -5.40 -19.82 43.12
C VAL A 12 -4.65 -18.52 43.40
N GLY A 13 -4.84 -17.98 44.62
CA GLY A 13 -4.31 -16.68 45.02
C GLY A 13 -2.80 -16.66 45.30
N GLU A 14 -2.19 -17.82 45.49
CA GLU A 14 -0.74 -17.97 45.63
C GLU A 14 -0.20 -18.81 44.47
N HIS A 15 0.61 -18.18 43.64
CA HIS A 15 1.27 -18.83 42.52
C HIS A 15 2.73 -19.12 42.90
N THR A 16 3.15 -20.36 42.72
CA THR A 16 4.52 -20.83 42.98
C THR A 16 5.38 -20.81 41.71
N CYS A 17 5.29 -19.75 40.88
CA CYS A 17 6.36 -19.55 39.91
C CYS A 17 7.61 -19.09 40.68
N GLY A 18 8.45 -20.07 41.01
CA GLY A 18 9.66 -19.89 41.78
C GLY A 18 10.62 -18.89 41.14
N ASP A 19 11.19 -18.08 42.03
CA ASP A 19 12.47 -17.38 41.94
C ASP A 19 12.91 -16.88 40.54
N ALA A 20 12.44 -15.69 40.17
CA ALA A 20 12.86 -14.98 38.98
C ALA A 20 14.03 -14.02 39.27
N SER A 21 15.10 -14.50 39.92
CA SER A 21 16.42 -13.94 39.59
C SER A 21 16.70 -14.30 38.12
N LEU A 22 16.53 -13.32 37.22
CA LEU A 22 16.83 -13.28 35.77
C LEU A 22 15.61 -13.31 34.79
N SER A 23 14.90 -12.17 34.70
CA SER A 23 14.61 -11.43 33.44
C SER A 23 13.25 -10.71 33.46
N TYR A 24 13.26 -9.46 33.92
CA TYR A 24 12.17 -8.48 33.76
C TYR A 24 12.06 -8.00 32.29
N SER A 25 11.83 -8.94 31.40
CA SER A 25 11.64 -8.72 29.97
C SER A 25 10.28 -9.31 29.62
N SER A 26 9.23 -8.48 29.67
CA SER A 26 7.95 -8.77 29.03
C SER A 26 8.22 -9.10 27.56
N SER A 27 8.32 -10.37 27.19
CA SER A 27 8.77 -10.83 25.86
C SER A 27 7.91 -10.26 24.72
N HIS A 28 6.68 -9.84 25.03
CA HIS A 28 5.71 -9.29 24.10
C HIS A 28 5.88 -7.79 23.79
N SER A 29 6.58 -7.01 24.64
CA SER A 29 6.71 -5.55 24.49
C SER A 29 8.02 -5.17 23.77
N THR A 30 8.05 -5.41 22.46
CA THR A 30 9.22 -5.11 21.62
C THR A 30 9.44 -3.61 21.45
N SER A 31 10.69 -3.17 21.23
CA SER A 31 11.01 -1.76 20.97
C SER A 31 10.34 -1.20 19.71
N SER A 32 9.95 -2.06 18.76
CA SER A 32 9.16 -1.64 17.59
C SER A 32 7.69 -1.37 17.93
N PHE A 33 7.12 -2.13 18.86
CA PHE A 33 5.75 -1.91 19.35
C PHE A 33 5.67 -0.65 20.20
N VAL A 34 6.59 -0.51 21.17
CA VAL A 34 6.70 0.70 22.00
C VAL A 34 6.98 1.93 21.13
N GLY A 35 7.88 1.84 20.16
CA GLY A 35 8.20 2.96 19.27
C GLY A 35 7.00 3.42 18.41
N ARG A 36 6.07 2.52 18.09
CA ARG A 36 4.83 2.85 17.38
C ARG A 36 3.75 3.46 18.26
N LEU A 37 3.69 3.08 19.53
CA LEU A 37 2.73 3.64 20.47
C LEU A 37 3.12 5.07 20.82
N VAL A 38 4.41 5.28 21.02
CA VAL A 38 4.93 6.55 21.53
C VAL A 38 5.25 7.53 20.40
N SER A 39 5.19 7.10 19.13
CA SER A 39 5.39 8.01 18.00
C SER A 39 4.34 9.13 17.94
N GLU A 40 3.11 8.90 18.41
CA GLU A 40 2.09 9.97 18.46
C GLU A 40 2.39 11.00 19.55
N ASP A 41 2.74 10.55 20.76
CA ASP A 41 3.16 11.44 21.85
C ASP A 41 4.45 12.21 21.53
N MET A 42 5.36 11.61 20.78
CA MET A 42 6.58 12.28 20.35
C MET A 42 6.35 13.31 19.25
N ARG A 43 5.21 13.28 18.55
CA ARG A 43 4.81 14.35 17.63
C ARG A 43 4.37 15.62 18.36
N SER A 44 3.84 15.49 19.59
CA SER A 44 3.45 16.64 20.42
C SER A 44 4.60 17.15 21.28
N ASP A 45 5.56 16.31 21.65
CA ASP A 45 6.77 16.71 22.40
C ASP A 45 8.02 15.94 21.93
N GLU A 46 8.86 16.60 21.12
CA GLU A 46 10.12 16.03 20.63
C GLU A 46 11.17 15.81 21.74
N SER A 47 11.02 16.45 22.90
CA SER A 47 11.96 16.38 24.03
C SER A 47 11.78 15.14 24.90
N LYS A 48 10.68 14.39 24.69
CA LYS A 48 10.29 13.22 25.50
C LYS A 48 11.42 12.18 25.61
N ARG A 49 11.81 11.90 26.85
CA ARG A 49 12.97 11.06 27.22
C ARG A 49 12.55 9.60 27.44
N PRO A 50 13.47 8.63 27.26
CA PRO A 50 13.16 7.20 27.48
C PRO A 50 12.54 6.88 28.85
N VAL A 51 12.88 7.65 29.89
CA VAL A 51 12.32 7.48 31.24
C VAL A 51 10.84 7.87 31.31
N GLU A 52 10.44 8.92 30.60
CA GLU A 52 9.05 9.36 30.51
C GLU A 52 8.22 8.31 29.75
N ILE A 53 8.78 7.71 28.69
CA ILE A 53 8.15 6.58 27.99
C ILE A 53 7.96 5.36 28.89
N MET A 54 8.94 5.03 29.74
CA MET A 54 8.79 3.94 30.70
C MET A 54 7.63 4.21 31.68
N LYS A 55 7.49 5.47 32.12
CA LYS A 55 6.41 5.90 33.02
C LYS A 55 5.05 5.80 32.34
N ASP A 56 4.94 6.27 31.10
CA ASP A 56 3.69 6.23 30.33
C ASP A 56 3.29 4.79 29.98
N MET A 57 4.25 3.94 29.61
CA MET A 57 3.99 2.52 29.38
C MET A 57 3.47 1.80 30.62
N LYS A 58 3.99 2.14 31.80
CA LYS A 58 3.49 1.61 33.07
C LYS A 58 2.12 2.20 33.45
N LYS A 59 1.92 3.49 33.22
CA LYS A 59 0.71 4.22 33.60
C LYS A 59 -0.48 3.89 32.71
N ASP A 60 -0.30 4.01 31.40
CA ASP A 60 -1.38 3.98 30.42
C ASP A 60 -1.66 2.56 29.93
N TYR A 61 -0.65 1.68 29.99
CA TYR A 61 -0.73 0.31 29.50
C TYR A 61 -0.44 -0.76 30.56
N GLY A 62 -0.04 -0.39 31.78
CA GLY A 62 0.30 -1.35 32.84
C GLY A 62 1.55 -2.20 32.54
N VAL A 63 2.36 -1.79 31.55
CA VAL A 63 3.50 -2.57 31.06
C VAL A 63 4.81 -1.93 31.52
N GLU A 64 5.58 -2.67 32.31
CA GLU A 64 6.97 -2.30 32.58
C GLU A 64 7.88 -2.68 31.40
N ILE A 65 8.68 -1.71 30.96
CA ILE A 65 9.67 -1.87 29.89
C ILE A 65 11.05 -1.41 30.38
N THR A 66 12.11 -2.01 29.84
CA THR A 66 13.47 -1.62 30.18
C THR A 66 13.89 -0.31 29.53
N TYR A 67 14.83 0.41 30.16
CA TYR A 67 15.41 1.65 29.61
C TYR A 67 15.94 1.48 28.18
N ARG A 68 16.64 0.36 27.91
CA ARG A 68 17.14 0.05 26.56
C ARG A 68 16.01 -0.10 25.53
N ARG A 69 14.87 -0.66 25.92
CA ARG A 69 13.68 -0.78 25.04
C ARG A 69 13.05 0.59 24.79
N ALA A 70 12.91 1.41 25.83
CA ALA A 70 12.42 2.77 25.70
C ALA A 70 13.33 3.63 24.82
N TRP A 71 14.65 3.56 25.00
CA TRP A 71 15.63 4.26 24.17
C TRP A 71 15.59 3.81 22.70
N MET A 72 15.51 2.51 22.45
CA MET A 72 15.35 1.97 21.08
C MET A 72 14.01 2.38 20.46
N ALA A 73 12.96 2.52 21.26
CA ALA A 73 11.66 3.02 20.82
C ALA A 73 11.74 4.49 20.41
N VAL A 74 12.34 5.37 21.24
CA VAL A 74 12.65 6.77 20.91
C VAL A 74 13.41 6.87 19.60
N LYS A 75 14.50 6.11 19.48
CA LYS A 75 15.36 6.13 18.29
C LYS A 75 14.58 5.74 17.02
N LYS A 76 13.72 4.72 17.10
CA LYS A 76 12.89 4.26 15.97
C LYS A 76 11.78 5.26 15.62
N ALA A 77 11.12 5.85 16.62
CA ALA A 77 10.10 6.86 16.41
C ALA A 77 10.68 8.10 15.71
N ARG A 78 11.77 8.66 16.27
CA ARG A 78 12.47 9.83 15.68
C ARG A 78 13.02 9.56 14.29
N ALA A 79 13.55 8.37 14.02
CA ALA A 79 14.07 8.04 12.68
C ALA A 79 12.98 8.02 11.60
N HIS A 80 11.74 7.67 11.97
CA HIS A 80 10.62 7.67 11.04
C HIS A 80 10.07 9.10 10.83
N ASP A 81 9.86 9.85 11.91
CA ASP A 81 9.31 11.21 11.82
C ASP A 81 10.29 12.22 11.23
N GLY A 82 11.59 12.11 11.56
CA GLY A 82 12.63 12.93 10.96
C GLY A 82 12.75 12.72 9.45
N LEU A 83 12.55 11.49 8.97
CA LEU A 83 12.51 11.21 7.54
C LEU A 83 11.28 11.82 6.87
N LEU A 84 10.10 11.71 7.50
CA LEU A 84 8.86 12.29 6.97
C LEU A 84 8.94 13.83 6.89
N GLN A 85 9.47 14.48 7.93
CA GLN A 85 9.69 15.93 7.93
C GLN A 85 10.70 16.33 6.85
N ALA A 86 11.85 15.66 6.77
CA ALA A 86 12.87 15.97 5.76
C ALA A 86 12.34 15.79 4.33
N VAL A 87 11.59 14.71 4.07
CA VAL A 87 10.94 14.49 2.76
C VAL A 87 9.93 15.60 2.47
N LYS A 88 9.14 16.03 3.45
CA LYS A 88 8.19 17.14 3.26
C LYS A 88 8.89 18.48 3.02
N GLN A 89 10.05 18.72 3.62
CA GLN A 89 10.85 19.92 3.38
C GLN A 89 11.48 19.94 1.99
N ILE A 90 12.05 18.82 1.55
CA ILE A 90 12.75 18.72 0.25
C ILE A 90 11.75 18.54 -0.90
N PHE A 91 10.66 17.82 -0.67
CA PHE A 91 9.63 17.49 -1.67
C PHE A 91 8.22 17.84 -1.17
N PRO A 92 7.90 19.13 -0.96
CA PRO A 92 6.64 19.56 -0.34
C PRO A 92 5.41 19.21 -1.17
N SER A 93 5.55 19.09 -2.49
CA SER A 93 4.48 18.72 -3.41
C SER A 93 4.33 17.21 -3.61
N SER A 94 5.16 16.38 -2.97
CA SER A 94 5.13 14.93 -3.13
C SER A 94 4.23 14.30 -2.07
N PRO A 95 3.08 13.73 -2.44
CA PRO A 95 2.20 13.10 -1.48
C PRO A 95 2.87 11.87 -0.87
N HIS A 96 2.79 11.74 0.45
CA HIS A 96 3.29 10.57 1.13
C HIS A 96 2.30 9.41 0.99
N SER A 97 2.81 8.19 0.88
CA SER A 97 1.95 7.01 0.85
C SER A 97 2.51 5.88 1.67
N HIS A 98 1.61 5.14 2.31
CA HIS A 98 1.92 3.94 3.03
C HIS A 98 2.09 2.76 2.06
N CYS A 99 3.06 1.91 2.37
CA CYS A 99 3.21 0.65 1.67
C CYS A 99 2.11 -0.33 2.10
N LEU A 100 1.32 -0.78 1.14
CA LEU A 100 0.21 -1.69 1.37
C LEU A 100 0.67 -3.05 1.92
N VAL A 101 1.87 -3.51 1.59
CA VAL A 101 2.43 -4.77 2.15
C VAL A 101 2.59 -4.65 3.66
N HIS A 102 3.16 -3.56 4.15
CA HIS A 102 3.31 -3.32 5.59
C HIS A 102 1.95 -3.15 6.28
N LEU A 103 0.98 -2.48 5.63
CA LEU A 103 -0.38 -2.37 6.16
C LEU A 103 -1.08 -3.72 6.23
N LYS A 104 -0.92 -4.58 5.23
CA LYS A 104 -1.44 -5.97 5.24
C LYS A 104 -0.85 -6.77 6.41
N GLU A 105 0.45 -6.67 6.65
CA GLU A 105 1.09 -7.35 7.78
C GLU A 105 0.61 -6.82 9.14
N ASN A 106 0.32 -5.51 9.23
CA ASN A 106 -0.29 -4.94 10.43
C ASN A 106 -1.74 -5.40 10.63
N LEU A 107 -2.51 -5.47 9.55
CA LEU A 107 -3.89 -5.97 9.57
C LEU A 107 -3.93 -7.45 9.99
N LYS A 108 -3.03 -8.29 9.47
CA LYS A 108 -2.94 -9.72 9.80
C LYS A 108 -2.80 -9.98 11.30
N LYS A 109 -2.09 -9.11 12.02
CA LYS A 109 -1.92 -9.18 13.48
C LYS A 109 -3.23 -8.98 14.25
N ARG A 110 -4.29 -8.47 13.61
CA ARG A 110 -5.61 -8.25 14.21
C ARG A 110 -6.52 -9.47 14.10
N PHE A 111 -6.14 -10.49 13.34
CA PHE A 111 -6.98 -11.66 13.08
C PHE A 111 -6.90 -12.76 14.15
N GLY A 112 -6.71 -12.39 15.42
CA GLY A 112 -6.64 -13.36 16.52
C GLY A 112 -7.90 -14.24 16.58
N GLY A 113 -7.72 -15.56 16.64
CA GLY A 113 -8.82 -16.53 16.74
C GLY A 113 -9.60 -16.83 15.45
N LEU A 114 -9.27 -16.18 14.33
CA LEU A 114 -9.92 -16.44 13.03
C LEU A 114 -9.29 -17.64 12.30
N ASP A 115 -10.11 -18.36 11.55
CA ASP A 115 -9.64 -19.41 10.64
C ASP A 115 -8.85 -18.82 9.45
N ASN A 116 -8.05 -19.66 8.81
CA ASN A 116 -7.18 -19.22 7.71
C ASN A 116 -7.96 -18.77 6.46
N SER A 117 -9.13 -19.34 6.19
CA SER A 117 -9.95 -18.97 5.04
C SER A 117 -10.53 -17.57 5.23
N LYS A 118 -11.05 -17.28 6.42
CA LYS A 118 -11.54 -15.93 6.77
C LYS A 118 -10.42 -14.90 6.75
N LYS A 119 -9.23 -15.24 7.27
CA LYS A 119 -8.03 -14.37 7.17
C LYS A 119 -7.71 -14.00 5.73
N LYS A 120 -7.64 -14.99 4.82
CA LYS A 120 -7.38 -14.76 3.39
C LYS A 120 -8.46 -13.89 2.76
N TYR A 121 -9.73 -14.15 3.09
CA TYR A 121 -10.86 -13.37 2.58
C TYR A 121 -10.79 -11.90 3.01
N LEU A 122 -10.51 -11.62 4.29
CA LEU A 122 -10.39 -10.25 4.80
C LEU A 122 -9.20 -9.51 4.19
N VAL A 123 -8.05 -10.18 4.03
CA VAL A 123 -6.88 -9.58 3.33
C VAL A 123 -7.22 -9.30 1.87
N ASN A 124 -7.99 -10.16 1.21
CA ASN A 124 -8.43 -9.91 -0.16
C ASN A 124 -9.36 -8.69 -0.25
N LEU A 125 -10.34 -8.57 0.66
CA LEU A 125 -11.20 -7.37 0.73
C LEU A 125 -10.39 -6.10 0.99
N PHE A 126 -9.38 -6.16 1.87
CA PHE A 126 -8.48 -5.03 2.11
C PHE A 126 -7.70 -4.63 0.85
N ASN A 127 -7.20 -5.61 0.08
CA ASN A 127 -6.55 -5.34 -1.20
C ASN A 127 -7.51 -4.70 -2.19
N LEU A 128 -8.70 -5.28 -2.37
CA LEU A 128 -9.71 -4.74 -3.28
C LEU A 128 -10.08 -3.31 -2.89
N SER A 129 -10.21 -3.03 -1.59
CA SER A 129 -10.47 -1.68 -1.09
C SER A 129 -9.32 -0.74 -1.46
N ALA A 130 -8.07 -1.10 -1.14
CA ALA A 130 -6.92 -0.25 -1.43
C ALA A 130 -6.77 0.07 -2.93
N TYR A 131 -7.02 -0.92 -3.79
CA TYR A 131 -6.91 -0.79 -5.24
C TYR A 131 -8.15 -0.20 -5.92
N ALA A 132 -9.25 0.00 -5.18
CA ALA A 132 -10.51 0.47 -5.74
C ALA A 132 -10.30 1.79 -6.52
N PRO A 133 -10.72 1.85 -7.79
CA PRO A 133 -10.41 2.98 -8.66
C PRO A 133 -11.31 4.19 -8.44
N THR A 134 -12.44 4.03 -7.74
CA THR A 134 -13.39 5.09 -7.46
C THR A 134 -13.73 5.15 -5.97
N VAL A 135 -14.09 6.35 -5.49
CA VAL A 135 -14.53 6.56 -4.10
C VAL A 135 -15.74 5.68 -3.76
N ARG A 136 -16.71 5.57 -4.67
CA ARG A 136 -17.90 4.75 -4.48
C ARG A 136 -17.57 3.28 -4.25
N GLU A 137 -16.67 2.71 -5.06
CA GLU A 137 -16.25 1.32 -4.91
C GLU A 137 -15.40 1.11 -3.66
N PHE A 138 -14.52 2.06 -3.36
CA PHE A 138 -13.73 2.05 -2.14
C PHE A 138 -14.61 1.98 -0.90
N GLU A 139 -15.58 2.88 -0.76
CA GLU A 139 -16.47 2.94 0.40
C GLU A 139 -17.31 1.67 0.53
N LYS A 140 -17.84 1.16 -0.59
CA LYS A 140 -18.57 -0.12 -0.62
C LYS A 140 -17.71 -1.27 -0.08
N LEU A 141 -16.47 -1.38 -0.54
CA LEU A 141 -15.54 -2.44 -0.14
C LEU A 141 -15.05 -2.25 1.30
N LEU A 142 -14.79 -1.01 1.71
CA LEU A 142 -14.38 -0.67 3.07
C LEU A 142 -15.48 -1.00 4.07
N ASN A 143 -16.74 -0.63 3.79
CA ASN A 143 -17.88 -0.95 4.64
C ASN A 143 -18.09 -2.46 4.75
N LYS A 144 -17.94 -3.18 3.62
CA LYS A 144 -17.96 -4.65 3.62
C LYS A 144 -16.83 -5.23 4.48
N LEU A 145 -15.61 -4.70 4.38
CA LEU A 145 -14.47 -5.14 5.18
C LEU A 145 -14.68 -4.87 6.67
N LYS A 146 -15.19 -3.70 7.06
CA LYS A 146 -15.52 -3.37 8.45
C LYS A 146 -16.56 -4.32 9.02
N LYS A 147 -17.63 -4.60 8.25
CA LYS A 147 -18.69 -5.55 8.64
C LYS A 147 -18.15 -6.97 8.84
N GLU A 148 -17.35 -7.46 7.90
CA GLU A 148 -16.84 -8.84 7.89
C GLU A 148 -15.67 -9.06 8.87
N GLY A 149 -14.88 -8.02 9.13
CA GLY A 149 -13.71 -8.05 10.00
C GLY A 149 -14.00 -7.72 11.47
N GLY A 150 -15.19 -7.19 11.76
CA GLY A 150 -15.63 -6.82 13.10
C GLY A 150 -14.86 -5.65 13.71
N VAL A 151 -15.08 -5.41 15.01
CA VAL A 151 -14.63 -4.21 15.74
C VAL A 151 -13.11 -4.00 15.66
N LYS A 152 -12.31 -5.07 15.77
CA LYS A 152 -10.84 -4.97 15.73
C LYS A 152 -10.30 -4.50 14.38
N VAL A 153 -10.92 -4.96 13.28
CA VAL A 153 -10.53 -4.54 11.93
C VAL A 153 -11.05 -3.13 11.65
N ALA A 154 -12.29 -2.83 12.04
CA ALA A 154 -12.87 -1.50 11.89
C ALA A 154 -12.03 -0.44 12.61
N ALA A 155 -11.70 -0.65 13.88
CA ALA A 155 -10.87 0.27 14.65
C ALA A 155 -9.49 0.50 14.01
N PHE A 156 -8.87 -0.55 13.44
CA PHE A 156 -7.61 -0.39 12.72
C PHE A 156 -7.78 0.45 11.45
N LEU A 157 -8.85 0.26 10.69
CA LEU A 157 -9.13 1.04 9.48
C LEU A 157 -9.40 2.51 9.80
N ASP A 158 -10.06 2.79 10.93
CA ASP A 158 -10.35 4.16 11.39
C ASP A 158 -9.09 4.93 11.80
N THR A 159 -7.99 4.24 12.11
CA THR A 159 -6.68 4.89 12.33
C THR A 159 -5.95 5.30 11.05
N LEU A 160 -6.42 4.86 9.87
CA LEU A 160 -5.76 5.11 8.60
C LEU A 160 -6.43 6.27 7.88
N ASP A 161 -5.63 7.26 7.51
CA ASP A 161 -6.07 8.30 6.59
C ASP A 161 -6.09 7.76 5.15
N ASN A 162 -7.26 7.79 4.52
CA ASN A 162 -7.51 7.22 3.20
C ASN A 162 -6.58 7.78 2.12
N GLU A 163 -6.16 9.04 2.24
CA GLU A 163 -5.23 9.66 1.29
C GLU A 163 -3.91 8.91 1.20
N HIS A 164 -3.50 8.18 2.23
CA HIS A 164 -2.17 7.57 2.29
C HIS A 164 -2.12 6.11 1.83
N TRP A 165 -3.25 5.41 1.67
CA TRP A 165 -3.21 3.94 1.47
C TRP A 165 -4.09 3.38 0.35
N CYS A 166 -4.99 4.16 -0.25
CA CYS A 166 -5.85 3.69 -1.33
C CYS A 166 -5.78 4.60 -2.58
N HIS A 167 -6.07 4.02 -3.74
CA HIS A 167 -6.04 4.77 -5.01
C HIS A 167 -7.11 5.85 -5.10
N ALA A 168 -8.33 5.56 -4.62
CA ALA A 168 -9.47 6.44 -4.75
C ALA A 168 -9.27 7.84 -4.11
N TYR A 169 -8.43 7.93 -3.08
CA TYR A 169 -8.19 9.15 -2.31
C TYR A 169 -6.76 9.70 -2.45
N PHE A 170 -5.80 8.90 -2.96
CA PHE A 170 -4.41 9.36 -3.06
C PHE A 170 -4.29 10.51 -4.08
N PRO A 171 -3.74 11.67 -3.70
CA PRO A 171 -3.76 12.88 -4.54
C PRO A 171 -2.70 12.85 -5.66
N GLY A 172 -1.78 11.90 -5.65
CA GLY A 172 -0.72 11.77 -6.65
C GLY A 172 -0.93 10.63 -7.66
N LYS A 173 0.07 10.40 -8.51
CA LYS A 173 0.08 9.29 -9.47
C LYS A 173 0.99 8.16 -9.00
N ARG A 174 0.40 7.01 -8.70
CA ARG A 174 1.15 5.78 -8.32
C ARG A 174 1.24 4.74 -9.44
N TYR A 175 0.62 4.99 -10.59
CA TYR A 175 0.65 4.10 -11.75
C TYR A 175 0.22 2.65 -11.43
N GLY A 176 -0.75 2.50 -10.52
CA GLY A 176 -1.23 1.21 -10.05
C GLY A 176 -0.38 0.54 -8.96
N GLU A 177 0.69 1.16 -8.47
CA GLU A 177 1.59 0.56 -7.48
C GLU A 177 1.29 1.03 -6.05
N LEU A 178 0.78 0.12 -5.21
CA LEU A 178 0.53 0.37 -3.78
C LEU A 178 1.59 -0.23 -2.85
N SER A 179 2.56 -0.97 -3.37
CA SER A 179 3.60 -1.65 -2.59
C SER A 179 4.98 -1.01 -2.79
N SER A 180 5.85 -1.20 -1.80
CA SER A 180 7.28 -0.90 -1.90
C SER A 180 8.07 -1.98 -2.66
N ASN A 181 7.41 -2.79 -3.50
CA ASN A 181 8.07 -3.89 -4.21
C ASN A 181 9.30 -3.41 -4.98
N LEU A 182 9.22 -2.24 -5.64
CA LEU A 182 10.36 -1.65 -6.34
C LEU A 182 11.54 -1.36 -5.40
N VAL A 183 11.25 -0.82 -4.22
CA VAL A 183 12.27 -0.51 -3.20
C VAL A 183 12.88 -1.79 -2.64
N GLU A 184 12.07 -2.81 -2.37
CA GLU A 184 12.53 -4.12 -1.89
C GLU A 184 13.36 -4.85 -2.95
N CYS A 185 12.90 -4.87 -4.21
CA CYS A 185 13.64 -5.41 -5.34
C CYS A 185 14.98 -4.70 -5.52
N PHE A 186 15.00 -3.37 -5.46
CA PHE A 186 16.24 -2.59 -5.55
C PHE A 186 17.19 -2.91 -4.39
N ASN A 187 16.69 -2.90 -3.15
CA ASN A 187 17.47 -3.23 -1.96
C ASN A 187 18.08 -4.63 -2.03
N ASN A 188 17.35 -5.60 -2.56
CA ASN A 188 17.84 -6.95 -2.80
C ASN A 188 18.87 -6.99 -3.94
N TRP A 189 18.66 -6.21 -4.99
CA TRP A 189 19.54 -6.15 -6.17
C TRP A 189 20.92 -5.58 -5.84
N ILE A 190 21.01 -4.61 -4.91
CA ILE A 190 22.27 -4.01 -4.45
C ILE A 190 22.78 -4.61 -3.13
N LYS A 191 22.17 -5.70 -2.64
CA LYS A 191 22.38 -6.20 -1.26
C LYS A 191 23.84 -6.46 -0.93
N LYS A 192 24.63 -6.95 -1.89
CA LYS A 192 26.05 -7.28 -1.70
C LYS A 192 26.94 -6.03 -1.73
N GLU A 193 26.54 -5.04 -2.53
CA GLU A 193 27.29 -3.82 -2.77
C GLU A 193 27.10 -2.79 -1.64
N ARG A 194 26.03 -2.89 -0.84
CA ARG A 194 25.71 -1.95 0.26
C ARG A 194 26.76 -1.83 1.36
N SER A 195 27.63 -2.83 1.52
CA SER A 195 28.73 -2.79 2.48
C SER A 195 30.00 -2.14 1.94
N LEU A 196 30.02 -1.74 0.66
CA LEU A 196 31.16 -1.11 0.04
C LEU A 196 31.26 0.38 0.44
N PRO A 197 32.47 0.96 0.41
CA PRO A 197 32.66 2.40 0.44
C PRO A 197 31.81 3.12 -0.62
N ILE A 198 31.35 4.33 -0.31
CA ILE A 198 30.38 5.09 -1.13
C ILE A 198 30.78 5.17 -2.61
N THR A 199 32.04 5.47 -2.90
CA THR A 199 32.56 5.57 -4.28
C THR A 199 32.45 4.25 -5.05
N LEU A 200 32.79 3.13 -4.39
CA LEU A 200 32.72 1.79 -4.97
C LEU A 200 31.27 1.31 -5.11
N LEU A 201 30.39 1.66 -4.16
CA LEU A 201 28.95 1.39 -4.26
C LEU A 201 28.36 2.05 -5.52
N PHE A 202 28.64 3.33 -5.75
CA PHE A 202 28.14 4.05 -6.92
C PHE A 202 28.65 3.46 -8.23
N ASP A 203 29.95 3.14 -8.32
CA ASP A 203 30.51 2.54 -9.53
C ASP A 203 29.90 1.16 -9.82
N LYS A 204 29.71 0.32 -8.79
CA LYS A 204 29.02 -0.97 -8.96
C LYS A 204 27.57 -0.81 -9.40
N ILE A 205 26.81 0.12 -8.81
CA ILE A 205 25.44 0.39 -9.25
C ILE A 205 25.43 0.83 -10.72
N ARG A 206 26.32 1.75 -11.11
CA ARG A 206 26.46 2.23 -12.49
C ARG A 206 26.71 1.08 -13.47
N LEU A 207 27.64 0.18 -13.15
CA LEU A 207 27.94 -0.99 -13.98
C LEU A 207 26.72 -1.92 -14.13
N LYS A 208 26.00 -2.20 -13.04
CA LYS A 208 24.80 -3.05 -13.11
C LYS A 208 23.67 -2.41 -13.92
N ILE A 209 23.50 -1.09 -13.83
CA ILE A 209 22.54 -0.35 -14.67
C ILE A 209 22.95 -0.47 -16.15
N MET A 210 24.23 -0.28 -16.46
CA MET A 210 24.77 -0.39 -17.81
C MET A 210 24.51 -1.79 -18.41
N GLU A 211 24.79 -2.85 -17.65
CA GLU A 211 24.50 -4.23 -18.05
C GLU A 211 22.99 -4.46 -18.30
N GLN A 212 22.13 -3.95 -17.41
CA GLN A 212 20.68 -4.05 -17.59
C GLN A 212 20.19 -3.31 -18.84
N MET A 213 20.71 -2.11 -19.10
CA MET A 213 20.37 -1.34 -20.30
C MET A 213 20.80 -2.08 -21.57
N SER A 214 22.02 -2.63 -21.58
CA SER A 214 22.53 -3.43 -22.70
C SER A 214 21.66 -4.68 -22.95
N ALA A 215 21.33 -5.42 -21.89
CA ALA A 215 20.46 -6.59 -21.99
C ALA A 215 19.05 -6.24 -22.51
N ARG A 216 18.46 -5.13 -22.03
CA ARG A 216 17.15 -4.64 -22.50
C ARG A 216 17.19 -4.21 -23.97
N ARG A 217 18.26 -3.52 -24.40
CA ARG A 217 18.47 -3.14 -25.81
C ARG A 217 18.56 -4.38 -26.70
N SER A 218 19.37 -5.36 -26.33
CA SER A 218 19.49 -6.62 -27.08
C SER A 218 18.18 -7.39 -27.14
N ALA A 219 17.36 -7.35 -26.08
CA ALA A 219 16.03 -7.92 -26.08
C ALA A 219 15.07 -7.15 -27.02
N SER A 220 15.12 -5.82 -27.00
CA SER A 220 14.23 -4.97 -27.81
C SER A 220 14.50 -5.07 -29.31
N MET A 221 15.74 -5.35 -29.74
CA MET A 221 16.05 -5.61 -31.15
C MET A 221 15.28 -6.81 -31.73
N LYS A 222 14.77 -7.71 -30.89
CA LYS A 222 13.98 -8.88 -31.32
C LYS A 222 12.48 -8.59 -31.37
N TRP A 223 12.05 -7.39 -30.95
CA TRP A 223 10.65 -7.04 -30.90
C TRP A 223 10.16 -6.67 -32.30
N LYS A 224 8.95 -7.09 -32.64
CA LYS A 224 8.32 -6.82 -33.94
C LYS A 224 7.43 -5.58 -33.93
N GLY A 225 7.05 -5.10 -32.74
CA GLY A 225 6.12 -3.99 -32.58
C GLY A 225 6.76 -2.83 -31.81
N VAL A 226 6.06 -1.69 -31.84
CA VAL A 226 6.48 -0.43 -31.19
C VAL A 226 6.40 -0.52 -29.66
N ILE A 227 5.49 -1.36 -29.14
CA ILE A 227 5.28 -1.54 -27.70
C ILE A 227 5.96 -2.81 -27.18
N CYS A 228 6.40 -2.77 -25.92
CA CYS A 228 7.06 -3.93 -25.32
C CYS A 228 6.09 -5.13 -25.19
N PRO A 229 6.56 -6.39 -25.31
CA PRO A 229 5.69 -7.57 -25.33
C PRO A 229 4.75 -7.71 -24.12
N ILE A 230 5.19 -7.24 -22.94
CA ILE A 230 4.39 -7.25 -21.72
C ILE A 230 3.17 -6.33 -21.88
N MET A 231 3.39 -5.12 -22.39
CA MET A 231 2.32 -4.16 -22.63
C MET A 231 1.46 -4.56 -23.83
N GLU A 232 2.04 -5.18 -24.87
CA GLU A 232 1.29 -5.74 -25.99
C GLU A 232 0.34 -6.86 -25.54
N LYS A 233 0.79 -7.74 -24.63
CA LYS A 233 -0.06 -8.77 -24.04
C LYS A 233 -1.20 -8.16 -23.23
N LYS A 234 -0.90 -7.14 -22.40
CA LYS A 234 -1.92 -6.39 -21.64
C LYS A 234 -2.92 -5.72 -22.59
N PHE A 235 -2.43 -5.10 -23.66
CA PHE A 235 -3.21 -4.46 -24.71
C PHE A 235 -4.17 -5.46 -25.37
N LYS A 236 -3.68 -6.63 -25.82
CA LYS A 236 -4.52 -7.67 -26.44
C LYS A 236 -5.61 -8.20 -25.49
N GLY A 237 -5.28 -8.32 -24.19
CA GLY A 237 -6.25 -8.70 -23.16
C GLY A 237 -7.39 -7.70 -23.04
N LEU A 238 -7.06 -6.42 -22.88
CA LEU A 238 -8.06 -5.34 -22.77
C LEU A 238 -8.89 -5.22 -24.06
N PHE A 239 -8.25 -5.38 -25.21
CA PHE A 239 -8.93 -5.38 -26.50
C PHE A 239 -10.00 -6.47 -26.57
N ASN A 240 -9.66 -7.71 -26.21
CA ASN A 240 -10.61 -8.83 -26.25
C ASN A 240 -11.83 -8.61 -25.36
N VAL A 241 -11.67 -8.01 -24.18
CA VAL A 241 -12.77 -7.66 -23.28
C VAL A 241 -13.69 -6.60 -23.91
N SER A 242 -13.10 -5.59 -24.55
CA SER A 242 -13.85 -4.45 -25.11
C SER A 242 -14.60 -4.74 -26.43
N LYS A 243 -14.34 -5.87 -27.08
CA LYS A 243 -14.84 -6.18 -28.43
C LYS A 243 -16.36 -6.21 -28.54
N THR A 244 -17.03 -6.64 -27.48
CA THR A 244 -18.49 -6.84 -27.47
C THR A 244 -19.26 -5.59 -27.07
N TRP A 245 -18.58 -4.54 -26.63
CA TRP A 245 -19.24 -3.32 -26.16
C TRP A 245 -19.60 -2.39 -27.31
N ALA A 246 -20.81 -1.85 -27.24
CA ALA A 246 -21.25 -0.74 -28.08
C ALA A 246 -20.86 0.59 -27.43
N ILE A 247 -20.77 1.65 -28.23
CA ILE A 247 -20.55 3.01 -27.72
C ILE A 247 -21.52 3.98 -28.37
N SER A 248 -21.88 5.01 -27.63
CA SER A 248 -22.56 6.21 -28.13
C SER A 248 -21.62 7.41 -28.04
N ARG A 249 -21.61 8.25 -29.07
CA ARG A 249 -20.79 9.46 -29.12
C ARG A 249 -21.64 10.65 -28.68
N SER A 250 -21.19 11.37 -27.66
CA SER A 250 -21.83 12.62 -27.20
C SER A 250 -21.20 13.85 -27.84
N SER A 251 -19.86 13.87 -27.99
CA SER A 251 -19.10 14.92 -28.67
C SER A 251 -17.88 14.34 -29.37
N ASP A 252 -16.99 15.19 -29.90
CA ASP A 252 -15.82 14.68 -30.60
C ASP A 252 -14.93 13.79 -29.74
N ASP A 253 -14.84 14.12 -28.45
CA ASP A 253 -13.97 13.46 -27.49
C ASP A 253 -14.72 12.66 -26.40
N LEU A 254 -16.04 12.84 -26.26
CA LEU A 254 -16.83 12.20 -25.20
C LEU A 254 -17.69 11.05 -25.72
N TYR A 255 -17.49 9.88 -25.12
CA TYR A 255 -18.16 8.64 -25.48
C TYR A 255 -18.77 7.99 -24.25
N GLU A 256 -19.91 7.34 -24.44
CA GLU A 256 -20.50 6.42 -23.46
C GLU A 256 -20.32 4.99 -23.95
N VAL A 257 -19.70 4.14 -23.12
CA VAL A 257 -19.49 2.71 -23.41
C VAL A 257 -20.57 1.91 -22.72
N TRP A 258 -21.31 1.14 -23.51
CA TRP A 258 -22.42 0.30 -23.05
C TRP A 258 -21.88 -1.03 -22.52
N CYS A 259 -21.42 -0.97 -21.28
CA CYS A 259 -21.12 -2.11 -20.42
C CYS A 259 -22.01 -2.07 -19.17
N ASP A 260 -21.82 -3.03 -18.25
CA ASP A 260 -22.53 -3.05 -16.97
C ASP A 260 -21.57 -2.81 -15.80
N PRO A 261 -21.64 -1.65 -15.11
CA PRO A 261 -22.44 -0.48 -15.46
C PRO A 261 -21.84 0.27 -16.66
N SER A 262 -22.65 1.10 -17.32
CA SER A 262 -22.15 1.94 -18.43
C SER A 262 -21.19 3.01 -17.90
N VAL A 263 -20.21 3.38 -18.73
CA VAL A 263 -19.14 4.30 -18.33
C VAL A 263 -18.91 5.37 -19.39
N SER A 264 -18.53 6.56 -18.92
CA SER A 264 -18.14 7.66 -19.80
C SER A 264 -16.62 7.69 -19.99
N VAL A 265 -16.20 8.00 -21.20
CA VAL A 265 -14.81 8.10 -21.62
C VAL A 265 -14.60 9.41 -22.36
N ASN A 266 -13.66 10.21 -21.89
CA ASN A 266 -13.17 11.38 -22.61
C ASN A 266 -11.74 11.09 -23.08
N ILE A 267 -11.55 11.05 -24.40
CA ILE A 267 -10.26 10.70 -25.02
C ILE A 267 -9.26 11.85 -24.98
N ALA A 268 -9.72 13.11 -25.09
CA ALA A 268 -8.86 14.30 -25.04
C ALA A 268 -8.23 14.47 -23.65
N SER A 269 -9.04 14.34 -22.59
CA SER A 269 -8.54 14.40 -21.20
C SER A 269 -7.98 13.08 -20.69
N ARG A 270 -7.98 12.01 -21.51
CA ARG A 270 -7.52 10.65 -21.15
C ARG A 270 -8.18 10.15 -19.85
N SER A 271 -9.48 10.37 -19.71
CA SER A 271 -10.23 10.05 -18.49
C SER A 271 -11.37 9.07 -18.77
N CYS A 272 -11.57 8.14 -17.86
CA CYS A 272 -12.70 7.20 -17.88
C CYS A 272 -13.39 7.21 -16.51
N SER A 273 -14.72 7.17 -16.46
CA SER A 273 -15.46 7.16 -15.19
C SER A 273 -15.19 5.91 -14.34
N CYS A 274 -14.60 4.86 -14.94
CA CYS A 274 -14.09 3.70 -14.20
C CYS A 274 -12.79 3.97 -13.41
N GLY A 275 -12.15 5.13 -13.55
CA GLY A 275 -10.95 5.55 -12.80
C GLY A 275 -9.61 4.89 -13.21
N GLU A 276 -9.66 3.72 -13.83
CA GLU A 276 -8.47 2.94 -14.19
C GLU A 276 -7.50 3.65 -15.15
N TRP A 277 -8.00 4.46 -16.09
CA TRP A 277 -7.11 5.17 -17.02
C TRP A 277 -6.26 6.19 -16.28
N GLN A 278 -6.88 6.94 -15.36
CA GLN A 278 -6.23 7.97 -14.57
C GLN A 278 -5.19 7.38 -13.62
N ILE A 279 -5.54 6.29 -12.94
CA ILE A 279 -4.67 5.62 -11.97
C ILE A 279 -3.43 5.02 -12.63
N ASN A 280 -3.63 4.30 -13.74
CA ASN A 280 -2.55 3.59 -14.41
C ASN A 280 -1.79 4.45 -15.41
N SER A 281 -2.33 5.62 -15.78
CA SER A 281 -1.89 6.42 -16.95
C SER A 281 -1.78 5.57 -18.23
N PHE A 282 -2.61 4.54 -18.34
CA PHE A 282 -2.68 3.61 -19.46
C PHE A 282 -4.15 3.34 -19.77
N PRO A 283 -4.57 3.30 -21.06
CA PRO A 283 -5.98 3.15 -21.39
C PRO A 283 -6.58 1.87 -20.79
N CYS A 284 -7.76 1.99 -20.19
CA CYS A 284 -8.56 0.85 -19.77
C CYS A 284 -9.32 0.23 -20.95
N ALA A 285 -10.01 -0.90 -20.75
CA ALA A 285 -10.77 -1.54 -21.82
C ALA A 285 -11.84 -0.60 -22.43
N HIS A 286 -12.48 0.25 -21.61
CA HIS A 286 -13.47 1.23 -22.07
C HIS A 286 -12.82 2.31 -22.95
N ALA A 287 -11.67 2.80 -22.52
CA ALA A 287 -10.86 3.76 -23.26
C ALA A 287 -10.48 3.23 -24.65
N PHE A 288 -10.07 1.96 -24.72
CA PHE A 288 -9.77 1.32 -26.00
C PHE A 288 -10.99 1.22 -26.91
N CYS A 289 -12.16 0.92 -26.36
CA CYS A 289 -13.41 0.86 -27.12
C CYS A 289 -13.72 2.22 -27.78
N ALA A 290 -13.54 3.32 -27.03
CA ALA A 290 -13.73 4.68 -27.52
C ALA A 290 -12.67 5.10 -28.57
N LEU A 291 -11.38 4.87 -28.29
CA LEU A 291 -10.28 5.25 -29.18
C LEU A 291 -10.38 4.60 -30.57
N LYS A 292 -10.85 3.34 -30.64
CA LYS A 292 -11.02 2.63 -31.91
C LYS A 292 -12.01 3.32 -32.85
N ARG A 293 -13.08 3.90 -32.31
CA ARG A 293 -14.20 4.43 -33.09
C ARG A 293 -14.13 5.95 -33.27
N GLY A 294 -13.43 6.67 -32.39
CA GLY A 294 -13.09 8.08 -32.58
C GLY A 294 -12.13 8.32 -33.76
N GLY A 295 -11.25 7.36 -34.08
CA GLY A 295 -10.39 7.40 -35.27
C GLY A 295 -11.07 6.99 -36.58
N GLY A 296 -12.37 6.68 -36.57
CA GLY A 296 -13.12 6.16 -37.73
C GLY A 296 -13.85 7.22 -38.57
N GLY A 297 -13.73 8.50 -38.24
CA GLY A 297 -14.37 9.61 -38.94
C GLY A 297 -13.34 10.53 -39.59
N GLY A 298 -12.74 10.11 -40.70
CA GLY A 298 -11.83 10.92 -41.49
C GLY A 298 -10.61 10.12 -41.95
N GLY A 299 -10.54 9.81 -43.25
CA GLY A 299 -9.40 9.13 -43.84
C GLY A 299 -8.10 9.94 -43.70
N GLY A 300 -7.02 9.23 -43.41
CA GLY A 300 -5.67 9.78 -43.36
C GLY A 300 -4.83 9.04 -42.34
N GLY A 301 -3.93 8.18 -42.81
CA GLY A 301 -3.00 7.45 -41.93
C GLY A 301 -2.17 8.41 -41.09
N GLY A 302 -2.16 8.16 -39.78
CA GLY A 302 -1.29 8.84 -38.82
C GLY A 302 -0.79 7.81 -37.83
N GLU A 303 0.48 7.46 -37.96
CA GLU A 303 1.24 6.61 -37.06
C GLU A 303 1.24 7.21 -35.65
N PHE A 304 1.12 6.35 -34.63
CA PHE A 304 1.36 6.75 -33.25
C PHE A 304 2.89 6.80 -33.04
N GLU A 305 3.46 8.01 -33.04
CA GLU A 305 4.76 8.32 -32.41
C GLU A 305 4.61 8.58 -30.90
#